data_AF-W4RWD9-F1
#
_entry.id   AF-W4RWD9-F1
#
_cell.length_a   1.000
_cell.length_b   1.000
_cell.length_c   1.000
_cell.angle_alpha   90.00
_cell.angle_beta   90.00
_cell.angle_gamma   90.00
#
_symmetry.space_group_name_H-M   'P 1'
#
loop_
_entity.id
_entity.type
_entity.pdbx_description
1 polymer ?
#
loop_
_entity_poly.entity_id
_entity_poly.type
_entity_poly.pdbx_seq_one_letter_code
_entity_poly.pdbx_strand_id
1 'polypeptide(L)'
;MDNPWEWRYSTPFTQLLYGEVSKPSDISQLDYFVYAAKFQPTFPILMTIIALYLLILVGYLLLKKEDNLLDLYISLLGISLLLLSYFVFNSSTFGGRIFFFIFLTSGILCSAFVLKRIINLKLMKNQN
;
A
#
# COMPACT_ATOMS: atom_id res chain seq x y z
N MET A 1 31.25 -5.66 0.63
CA MET A 1 29.91 -5.66 0.00
C MET A 1 30.14 -5.21 -1.44
N ASP A 2 30.61 -6.11 -2.30
CA ASP A 2 31.43 -5.72 -3.47
C ASP A 2 30.94 -6.34 -4.78
N ASN A 3 29.66 -6.16 -5.14
CA ASN A 3 29.23 -6.39 -6.51
C ASN A 3 28.29 -5.28 -7.02
N PRO A 4 28.82 -4.26 -7.70
CA PRO A 4 28.05 -3.16 -8.30
C PRO A 4 26.91 -3.60 -9.23
N TRP A 5 27.02 -4.80 -9.81
CA TRP A 5 26.03 -5.36 -10.73
C TRP A 5 24.71 -5.76 -10.07
N GLU A 6 24.70 -6.06 -8.77
CA GLU A 6 23.49 -6.49 -8.06
C GLU A 6 22.50 -5.34 -7.83
N TRP A 7 22.99 -4.11 -7.64
CA TRP A 7 22.13 -2.95 -7.42
C TRP A 7 21.82 -2.16 -8.69
N ARG A 8 22.67 -2.19 -9.74
CA ARG A 8 22.43 -1.40 -10.97
C ARG A 8 21.07 -1.71 -11.65
N TYR A 9 20.57 -2.93 -11.52
CA TYR A 9 19.24 -3.35 -12.01
C TYR A 9 18.15 -3.40 -10.92
N SER A 10 18.51 -3.09 -9.67
CA SER A 10 17.62 -3.14 -8.50
C SER A 10 17.26 -1.75 -7.96
N THR A 11 17.71 -0.67 -8.61
CA THR A 11 17.50 0.73 -8.18
C THR A 11 16.68 1.59 -9.17
N PRO A 12 15.47 1.15 -9.59
CA PRO A 12 14.66 1.89 -10.55
C PRO A 12 14.23 3.28 -10.05
N PHE A 13 14.00 3.46 -8.74
CA PHE A 13 13.57 4.76 -8.21
C PHE A 13 14.71 5.77 -8.17
N THR A 14 15.92 5.32 -7.87
CA THR A 14 17.12 6.17 -7.91
C THR A 14 17.39 6.61 -9.34
N GLN A 15 17.31 5.69 -10.30
CA GLN A 15 17.54 6.04 -11.70
C GLN A 15 16.48 7.03 -12.23
N LEU A 16 15.24 6.92 -11.77
CA LEU A 16 14.16 7.84 -12.10
C LEU A 16 14.34 9.23 -11.48
N LEU A 17 14.80 9.31 -10.23
CA LEU A 17 14.86 10.56 -9.45
C LEU A 17 16.20 11.30 -9.54
N TYR A 18 17.31 10.56 -9.65
CA TYR A 18 18.67 11.08 -9.50
C TYR A 18 19.62 10.67 -10.65
N GLY A 19 19.21 9.80 -11.57
CA GLY A 19 20.01 9.38 -12.72
C GLY A 19 20.94 8.19 -12.46
N GLU A 20 22.03 8.05 -13.21
CA GLU A 20 22.95 6.90 -13.07
C GLU A 20 23.60 6.83 -11.69
N VAL A 21 23.46 5.68 -11.05
CA VAL A 21 24.00 5.41 -9.71
C VAL A 21 25.50 5.21 -9.81
N SER A 22 26.27 6.16 -9.31
CA SER A 22 27.73 6.13 -9.32
C SER A 22 28.31 5.62 -8.00
N LYS A 23 27.60 5.82 -6.87
CA LYS A 23 27.99 5.34 -5.55
C LYS A 23 26.80 4.68 -4.82
N PRO A 24 27.05 3.71 -3.92
CA PRO A 24 25.99 3.12 -3.08
C PRO A 24 25.25 4.14 -2.20
N SER A 25 25.88 5.27 -1.87
CA SER A 25 25.27 6.40 -1.14
C SER A 25 24.15 7.09 -1.89
N ASP A 26 24.10 6.92 -3.21
CA ASP A 26 23.16 7.63 -4.07
C ASP A 26 21.84 6.88 -4.19
N ILE A 27 21.75 5.66 -3.65
CA ILE A 27 20.57 4.81 -3.69
C ILE A 27 19.46 5.42 -2.83
N SER A 28 18.32 5.66 -3.47
CA SER A 28 17.08 6.12 -2.86
C SER A 28 16.61 5.16 -1.77
N GLN A 29 16.11 5.73 -0.67
CA GLN A 29 15.49 4.98 0.41
C GLN A 29 14.32 4.11 -0.07
N LEU A 30 13.68 4.50 -1.18
CA LEU A 30 12.58 3.74 -1.79
C LEU A 30 13.08 2.45 -2.47
N ASP A 31 14.24 2.49 -3.12
CA ASP A 31 14.86 1.27 -3.65
C ASP A 31 15.28 0.34 -2.52
N TYR A 32 15.84 0.90 -1.44
CA TYR A 32 16.18 0.13 -0.25
C TYR A 32 14.94 -0.51 0.38
N PHE A 33 13.82 0.21 0.45
CA PHE A 33 12.55 -0.32 0.92
C PHE A 33 12.08 -1.48 0.04
N VAL A 34 12.12 -1.36 -1.29
CA VAL A 34 11.69 -2.43 -2.21
C VAL A 34 12.60 -3.65 -2.12
N TYR A 35 13.91 -3.45 -1.97
CA TYR A 35 14.85 -4.53 -1.74
C TYR A 35 14.56 -5.25 -0.42
N ALA A 36 14.43 -4.50 0.68
CA ALA A 36 14.10 -5.05 1.98
C ALA A 36 12.74 -5.75 1.96
N ALA A 37 11.74 -5.19 1.26
CA ALA A 37 10.42 -5.78 1.14
C ALA A 37 10.45 -7.17 0.47
N LYS A 38 11.45 -7.46 -0.36
CA LYS A 38 11.63 -8.78 -0.99
C LYS A 38 12.39 -9.76 -0.10
N PHE A 39 13.49 -9.32 0.52
CA PHE A 39 14.48 -10.21 1.17
C PHE A 39 14.54 -10.12 2.70
N GLN A 40 14.20 -8.98 3.30
CA GLN A 40 14.14 -8.76 4.75
C GLN A 40 12.88 -7.96 5.13
N PRO A 41 11.68 -8.58 5.01
CA PRO A 41 10.43 -7.84 4.93
C PRO A 41 9.92 -7.30 6.28
N THR A 42 10.51 -7.66 7.41
CA THR A 42 9.99 -7.31 8.75
C THR A 42 9.79 -5.81 8.94
N PHE A 43 10.81 -5.00 8.68
CA PHE A 43 10.69 -3.54 8.79
C PHE A 43 9.75 -2.96 7.71
N PRO A 44 9.89 -3.33 6.43
CA PRO A 44 8.93 -2.91 5.38
C PRO A 44 7.47 -3.21 5.71
N ILE A 45 7.16 -4.38 6.27
CA ILE A 45 5.80 -4.76 6.68
C ILE A 45 5.28 -3.79 7.73
N LEU A 46 6.06 -3.54 8.79
CA LEU A 46 5.67 -2.60 9.84
C LEU A 46 5.44 -1.19 9.29
N MET A 47 6.35 -0.72 8.44
CA MET A 47 6.23 0.58 7.77
C MET A 47 4.95 0.67 6.94
N THR A 48 4.60 -0.38 6.20
CA THR A 48 3.35 -0.42 5.41
C THR A 48 2.11 -0.43 6.30
N ILE A 49 2.09 -1.19 7.39
CA ILE A 49 0.95 -1.18 8.33
C ILE A 49 0.77 0.21 8.93
N ILE A 50 1.85 0.86 9.36
CA ILE A 50 1.83 2.22 9.91
C ILE A 50 1.37 3.22 8.84
N ALA A 51 1.88 3.12 7.62
CA ALA A 51 1.49 3.99 6.52
C ALA A 51 0.00 3.85 6.19
N LEU A 52 -0.54 2.63 6.13
CA LEU A 52 -1.97 2.39 5.92
C LEU A 52 -2.82 2.99 7.05
N TYR A 53 -2.40 2.79 8.30
CA TYR A 53 -3.08 3.38 9.46
C TYR A 53 -3.11 4.92 9.37
N LEU A 54 -1.96 5.55 9.10
CA LEU A 54 -1.87 7.01 8.97
C LEU A 54 -2.71 7.53 7.81
N LEU A 55 -2.72 6.83 6.68
CA LEU A 55 -3.47 7.23 5.51
C LEU A 55 -4.98 7.15 5.76
N ILE A 56 -5.45 6.11 6.46
CA ILE A 56 -6.84 6.03 6.93
C ILE A 56 -7.14 7.17 7.91
N LEU A 57 -6.26 7.42 8.88
CA LEU A 57 -6.43 8.45 9.90
C LEU A 57 -6.51 9.86 9.27
N VAL A 58 -5.62 10.17 8.33
CA VAL A 58 -5.61 11.45 7.62
C VAL A 58 -6.91 11.62 6.83
N GLY A 59 -7.32 10.61 6.07
CA GLY A 59 -8.58 10.65 5.33
C GLY A 59 -9.78 10.85 6.24
N TYR A 60 -9.82 10.16 7.38
CA TYR A 60 -10.83 10.35 8.40
C TYR A 60 -10.84 11.78 8.94
N LEU A 61 -9.69 12.32 9.36
CA LEU A 61 -9.61 13.66 9.95
C LEU A 61 -10.04 14.75 8.96
N LEU A 62 -9.71 14.60 7.68
CA LEU A 62 -10.06 15.55 6.62
C LEU A 62 -11.53 15.46 6.21
N LEU A 63 -12.08 14.24 6.09
CA LEU A 63 -13.37 13.99 5.46
C LEU A 63 -14.49 13.63 6.43
N LYS A 64 -14.24 13.54 7.74
CA LYS A 64 -15.26 13.18 8.77
C LYS A 64 -16.52 14.06 8.77
N LYS A 65 -16.47 15.25 8.17
CA LYS A 65 -17.63 16.16 8.10
C LYS A 65 -18.65 15.74 7.04
N GLU A 66 -18.20 15.03 6.00
CA GLU A 66 -19.03 14.60 4.89
C GLU A 66 -18.95 13.09 4.74
N ASP A 67 -19.94 12.39 5.28
CA ASP A 67 -19.96 10.93 5.28
C ASP A 67 -19.81 10.36 3.86
N ASN A 68 -20.50 10.93 2.86
CA ASN A 68 -20.41 10.48 1.47
C ASN A 68 -18.99 10.56 0.91
N LEU A 69 -18.23 11.63 1.21
CA LEU A 69 -16.85 11.78 0.76
C LEU A 69 -15.92 10.80 1.47
N LEU A 70 -16.16 10.55 2.77
CA LEU A 70 -15.42 9.54 3.53
C LEU A 70 -15.64 8.14 2.94
N ASP A 71 -16.88 7.77 2.59
CA ASP A 71 -17.16 6.49 1.93
C ASP A 71 -16.44 6.37 0.58
N LEU A 72 -16.48 7.43 -0.22
CA LEU A 72 -15.77 7.47 -1.50
C LEU A 72 -14.27 7.29 -1.29
N TYR A 73 -13.68 7.97 -0.31
CA TYR A 73 -12.27 7.85 0.01
C TYR A 73 -11.88 6.42 0.43
N ILE A 74 -12.62 5.82 1.36
CA ILE A 74 -12.34 4.46 1.85
C ILE A 74 -12.59 3.42 0.74
N SER A 75 -13.55 3.65 -0.14
CA SER A 75 -13.78 2.81 -1.32
C SER A 75 -12.63 2.90 -2.33
N LEU A 76 -12.18 4.11 -2.67
CA LEU A 76 -11.03 4.33 -3.56
C LEU A 76 -9.76 3.70 -2.98
N LEU A 77 -9.54 3.85 -1.67
CA LEU A 77 -8.47 3.19 -0.95
C LEU A 77 -8.55 1.66 -1.11
N GLY A 78 -9.70 1.07 -0.81
CA GLY A 78 -9.90 -0.37 -0.90
C GLY A 78 -9.63 -0.91 -2.30
N ILE A 79 -10.11 -0.22 -3.33
CA ILE A 79 -9.85 -0.56 -4.74
C ILE A 79 -8.35 -0.46 -5.05
N SER A 80 -7.68 0.61 -4.62
CA SER A 80 -6.23 0.78 -4.82
C SER A 80 -5.42 -0.36 -4.18
N LEU A 81 -5.80 -0.80 -2.98
CA LEU A 81 -5.16 -1.93 -2.29
C LEU A 81 -5.39 -3.25 -3.03
N LEU A 82 -6.57 -3.49 -3.56
CA LEU A 82 -6.85 -4.67 -4.38
C LEU A 82 -6.07 -4.66 -5.70
N LEU A 83 -5.91 -3.50 -6.33
CA LEU A 83 -5.07 -3.34 -7.53
C LEU A 83 -3.59 -3.61 -7.21
N LEU A 84 -3.08 -3.08 -6.10
CA LEU A 84 -1.71 -3.37 -5.62
C LEU A 84 -1.52 -4.86 -5.33
N SER A 85 -2.51 -5.50 -4.70
CA SER A 85 -2.53 -6.94 -4.48
C SER A 85 -2.44 -7.71 -5.81
N TYR A 86 -3.21 -7.33 -6.82
CA TYR A 86 -3.13 -7.96 -8.15
C TYR A 86 -1.74 -7.84 -8.77
N PHE A 87 -1.09 -6.67 -8.66
CA PHE A 87 0.26 -6.45 -9.19
C PHE A 87 1.32 -7.33 -8.49
N VAL A 88 1.18 -7.55 -7.17
CA VAL A 88 2.14 -8.31 -6.36
C VAL A 88 1.85 -9.82 -6.36
N PHE A 89 0.68 -10.26 -6.83
CA PHE A 89 0.20 -11.64 -6.79
C PHE A 89 1.19 -12.67 -7.34
N ASN A 90 1.87 -12.35 -8.45
CA ASN A 90 2.79 -13.29 -9.11
C ASN A 90 4.23 -13.26 -8.55
N SER A 91 4.45 -12.65 -7.37
CA SER A 91 5.79 -12.56 -6.79
C SER A 91 6.28 -13.92 -6.24
N SER A 92 7.42 -14.38 -6.74
CA SER A 92 8.09 -15.60 -6.23
C SER A 92 8.76 -15.38 -4.86
N THR A 93 8.94 -14.12 -4.44
CA THR A 93 9.67 -13.78 -3.21
C THR A 93 8.83 -13.98 -1.95
N PHE A 94 9.47 -14.39 -0.85
CA PHE A 94 8.79 -14.58 0.45
C PHE A 94 8.10 -13.30 0.93
N GLY A 95 8.79 -12.16 0.88
CA GLY A 95 8.22 -10.88 1.27
C GLY A 95 7.07 -10.44 0.35
N GLY A 96 7.19 -10.64 -0.97
CA GLY A 96 6.11 -10.35 -1.92
C GLY A 96 4.81 -11.10 -1.60
N ARG A 97 4.90 -12.38 -1.21
CA ARG A 97 3.73 -13.16 -0.78
C ARG A 97 3.07 -12.57 0.47
N ILE A 98 3.85 -12.09 1.43
CA ILE A 98 3.30 -11.44 2.64
C ILE A 98 2.59 -10.13 2.26
N PHE A 99 3.24 -9.31 1.43
CA PHE A 99 2.64 -8.06 0.93
C PHE A 99 1.33 -8.29 0.17
N PHE A 100 1.27 -9.34 -0.64
CA PHE A 100 0.03 -9.76 -1.29
C PHE A 100 -1.11 -9.96 -0.28
N PHE A 101 -0.90 -10.75 0.77
CA PHE A 101 -1.94 -10.99 1.78
C PHE A 101 -2.31 -9.74 2.56
N ILE A 102 -1.34 -8.87 2.89
CA ILE A 102 -1.61 -7.60 3.59
C ILE A 102 -2.51 -6.71 2.73
N PHE A 103 -2.19 -6.51 1.46
CA PHE A 103 -2.99 -5.68 0.56
C PHE A 103 -4.36 -6.29 0.25
N LEU A 104 -4.42 -7.60 0.05
CA LEU A 104 -5.69 -8.30 -0.19
C LEU A 104 -6.63 -8.18 1.00
N THR A 105 -6.16 -8.53 2.20
CA THR A 105 -7.01 -8.52 3.41
C THR A 105 -7.45 -7.11 3.77
N SER A 106 -6.55 -6.12 3.72
CA SER A 106 -6.90 -4.72 3.97
C SER A 106 -7.88 -4.16 2.92
N GLY A 107 -7.70 -4.46 1.64
CA GLY A 107 -8.62 -4.05 0.57
C GLY A 107 -10.02 -4.63 0.72
N ILE A 108 -10.12 -5.91 1.08
CA ILE A 108 -11.41 -6.58 1.38
C ILE A 108 -12.07 -5.94 2.60
N LEU A 109 -11.33 -5.71 3.69
CA LEU A 109 -11.88 -5.10 4.91
C LEU A 109 -12.43 -3.68 4.65
N CYS A 110 -11.71 -2.85 3.90
CA CYS A 110 -12.18 -1.51 3.54
C CYS A 110 -13.46 -1.55 2.72
N SER A 111 -13.50 -2.44 1.71
CA SER A 111 -14.68 -2.62 0.85
C SER A 111 -15.89 -3.13 1.64
N ALA A 112 -15.69 -4.10 2.52
CA ALA A 112 -16.73 -4.67 3.37
C ALA A 112 -17.31 -3.64 4.36
N PHE A 113 -16.45 -2.78 4.92
CA PHE A 113 -16.88 -1.69 5.81
C PHE A 113 -17.84 -0.73 5.11
N VAL A 114 -17.48 -0.28 3.91
CA VAL A 114 -18.32 0.63 3.10
C VAL A 114 -19.63 -0.05 2.70
N LEU A 115 -19.59 -1.31 2.24
CA LEU A 115 -20.78 -2.07 1.87
C LEU A 115 -21.77 -2.19 3.04
N LYS A 116 -21.27 -2.55 4.24
CA LYS A 116 -22.10 -2.64 5.45
C LYS A 116 -22.78 -1.32 5.75
N ARG A 117 -22.07 -0.20 5.61
CA ARG A 117 -22.59 1.14 5.88
C ARG A 117 -23.70 1.52 4.89
N ILE A 118 -23.47 1.31 3.59
CA ILE A 118 -24.46 1.57 2.54
C ILE A 118 -25.74 0.75 2.76
N ILE A 119 -25.61 -0.55 3.09
CA ILE A 119 -26.76 -1.41 3.36
C ILE A 119 -27.55 -0.88 4.55
N ASN A 120 -26.88 -0.49 5.64
CA ASN A 120 -27.54 0.05 6.83
C ASN A 120 -28.31 1.35 6.52
N LEU A 121 -27.71 2.27 5.75
CA LEU A 121 -28.38 3.50 5.31
C LEU A 121 -29.64 3.20 4.47
N LYS A 122 -29.56 2.20 3.57
CA LYS A 122 -30.70 1.79 2.75
C LYS A 122 -31.81 1.15 3.58
N LEU A 123 -31.47 0.35 4.58
CA LEU A 123 -32.43 -0.24 5.51
C LEU A 123 -33.18 0.84 6.32
N MET A 124 -32.46 1.83 6.87
CA MET A 124 -33.07 2.93 7.61
C MET A 124 -34.01 3.77 6.75
N LYS A 125 -33.65 4.04 5.48
CA LYS A 125 -34.52 4.76 4.55
C LYS A 125 -35.80 3.99 4.19
N ASN A 126 -35.77 2.65 4.22
CA ASN A 126 -36.93 1.82 3.88
C ASN A 126 -37.91 1.61 5.05
N GLN A 127 -37.58 2.12 6.25
CA GLN A 127 -38.41 2.04 7.46
C GLN A 127 -39.14 3.37 7.77
N ASN A 128 -38.83 4.44 7.03
CA ASN A 128 -39.47 5.76 7.11
C ASN A 128 -40.34 6.03 5.89
#